data_AF-A0A1F8QVZ0-F1
#
_entry.id   AF-A0A1F8QVZ0-F1
#
_cell.length_a   1.000
_cell.length_b   1.000
_cell.length_c   1.000
_cell.angle_alpha   90.00
_cell.angle_beta   90.00
_cell.angle_gamma   90.00
#
_symmetry.space_group_name_H-M   'P 1'
#
loop_
_entity.id
_entity.type
_entity.pdbx_description
1 polymer ?
#
loop_
_entity_poly.entity_id
_entity_poly.type
_entity_poly.pdbx_seq_one_letter_code
_entity_poly.pdbx_strand_id
1 'polypeptide(L)'
;MNSSPSQETLLAQQNILRAAQQVLARKKVSGTRMREIARSAGISLGTLHYYYPSKTGLFLAVLDEMQKYFEMRQKQLISHDLDPAGKIRLFSDQQQQLLVEIPQVEEIFLDFWGHAMVDPEVHDKILSMYAAWRRDIHLAIDQGIESGDFDPDCAGVAPDLFIALMEGIALQYLLDKPQIDLETAFEAVNQVMMNWLSCGSTHAVSQEQQEAGSDREPYPSDLSETQWLQIASLFGPAKGGGRPRTTDLREIINALLYKVTCNCSWRMLPHDFSGWQTVYAYDRTWSADGTLEKIGLVLGIDLVHKGKDA
;
A
#
# COMPACT_ATOMS: atom_id res chain seq x y z
N MET A 1 -30.11 -41.08 22.39
CA MET A 1 -29.00 -40.12 22.57
C MET A 1 -29.56 -38.75 22.26
N ASN A 2 -30.09 -38.04 23.26
CA ASN A 2 -30.63 -36.69 23.06
C ASN A 2 -29.51 -35.69 23.35
N SER A 3 -29.17 -34.89 22.34
CA SER A 3 -28.28 -33.75 22.45
C SER A 3 -28.80 -32.76 23.50
N SER A 4 -27.91 -32.12 24.24
CA SER A 4 -28.31 -31.11 25.25
C SER A 4 -28.92 -29.86 24.59
N PRO A 5 -29.82 -29.10 25.26
CA PRO A 5 -30.47 -27.92 24.68
C PRO A 5 -29.50 -26.85 24.14
N SER A 6 -28.30 -26.76 24.72
CA SER A 6 -27.22 -25.88 24.24
C SER A 6 -26.59 -26.37 22.92
N GLN A 7 -26.47 -27.68 22.72
CA GLN A 7 -25.96 -28.27 21.48
C GLN A 7 -26.93 -28.11 20.32
N GLU A 8 -28.23 -28.26 20.55
CA GLU A 8 -29.24 -28.06 19.51
C GLU A 8 -29.27 -26.60 19.01
N THR A 9 -29.15 -25.65 19.95
CA THR A 9 -29.04 -24.22 19.66
C THR A 9 -27.81 -23.90 18.80
N LEU A 10 -26.65 -24.47 19.15
CA LEU A 10 -25.40 -24.26 18.41
C LEU A 10 -25.47 -24.82 16.98
N LEU A 11 -26.02 -26.03 16.81
CA LEU A 11 -26.20 -26.65 15.50
C LEU A 11 -27.16 -25.84 14.61
N ALA A 12 -28.24 -25.31 15.20
CA ALA A 12 -29.17 -24.44 14.48
C ALA A 12 -28.49 -23.15 14.00
N GLN A 13 -27.71 -22.49 14.87
CA GLN A 13 -26.95 -21.29 14.50
C GLN A 13 -25.95 -21.58 13.39
N GLN A 14 -25.16 -22.66 13.48
CA GLN A 14 -24.20 -23.05 12.43
C GLN A 14 -24.89 -23.33 11.09
N ASN A 15 -26.03 -24.02 11.09
CA ASN A 15 -26.79 -24.27 9.88
C ASN A 15 -27.30 -22.95 9.24
N ILE A 16 -27.77 -22.01 10.06
CA ILE A 16 -28.19 -20.68 9.59
C ILE A 16 -27.03 -19.92 8.95
N LEU A 17 -25.87 -19.85 9.62
CA LEU A 17 -24.73 -19.09 9.11
C LEU A 17 -24.18 -19.69 7.82
N ARG A 18 -24.09 -21.02 7.73
CA ARG A 18 -23.73 -21.72 6.49
C ARG A 18 -24.68 -21.42 5.35
N ALA A 19 -25.99 -21.43 5.62
CA ALA A 19 -26.99 -21.05 4.63
C ALA A 19 -26.86 -19.58 4.21
N ALA A 20 -26.57 -18.69 5.16
CA ALA A 20 -26.35 -17.27 4.87
C ALA A 20 -25.13 -17.06 3.96
N GLN A 21 -24.00 -17.71 4.25
CA GLN A 21 -22.80 -17.67 3.40
C GLN A 21 -23.10 -18.14 1.96
N GLN A 22 -23.83 -19.25 1.80
CA GLN A 22 -24.21 -19.77 0.48
C GLN A 22 -25.11 -18.83 -0.32
N VAL A 23 -25.98 -18.07 0.36
CA VAL A 23 -26.84 -17.07 -0.29
C VAL A 23 -26.04 -15.82 -0.63
N LEU A 24 -25.16 -15.35 0.27
CA LEU A 24 -24.27 -14.22 0.07
C LEU A 24 -23.33 -14.43 -1.13
N ALA A 25 -22.67 -15.59 -1.21
CA ALA A 25 -21.82 -15.95 -2.36
C ALA A 25 -22.55 -15.80 -3.70
N ARG A 26 -23.83 -16.15 -3.75
CA ARG A 26 -24.64 -16.17 -4.98
C ARG A 26 -25.30 -14.84 -5.32
N LYS A 27 -25.75 -14.10 -4.31
CA LYS A 27 -26.63 -12.93 -4.50
C LYS A 27 -26.04 -11.62 -4.03
N LYS A 28 -24.86 -11.65 -3.41
CA LYS A 28 -24.23 -10.52 -2.76
C LYS A 28 -25.12 -9.94 -1.63
N VAL A 29 -24.62 -9.00 -0.85
CA VAL A 29 -25.18 -8.43 0.38
C VAL A 29 -26.47 -7.69 0.04
N SER A 30 -26.41 -6.87 -1.02
CA SER A 30 -27.52 -6.08 -1.53
C SER A 30 -28.68 -6.95 -2.05
N GLY A 31 -28.39 -8.09 -2.69
CA GLY A 31 -29.40 -9.00 -3.23
C GLY A 31 -29.98 -9.97 -2.20
N THR A 32 -29.27 -10.22 -1.09
CA THR A 32 -29.67 -11.19 -0.07
C THR A 32 -30.88 -10.74 0.75
N ARG A 33 -31.79 -11.67 1.07
CA ARG A 33 -33.01 -11.43 1.88
C ARG A 33 -33.14 -12.49 2.98
N MET A 34 -33.60 -12.09 4.17
CA MET A 34 -33.78 -13.00 5.33
C MET A 34 -34.65 -14.24 5.00
N ARG A 35 -35.74 -14.06 4.24
CA ARG A 35 -36.61 -15.16 3.80
C ARG A 35 -35.88 -16.21 2.96
N GLU A 36 -34.91 -15.79 2.16
CA GLU A 36 -34.16 -16.71 1.31
C GLU A 36 -33.14 -17.50 2.12
N ILE A 37 -32.51 -16.86 3.11
CA ILE A 37 -31.62 -17.54 4.06
C ILE A 37 -32.41 -18.57 4.87
N ALA A 38 -33.58 -18.20 5.41
CA ALA A 38 -34.44 -19.12 6.14
C ALA A 38 -34.82 -20.35 5.29
N ARG A 39 -35.20 -20.12 4.02
CA ARG A 39 -35.48 -21.20 3.05
C ARG A 39 -34.25 -22.07 2.81
N SER A 40 -33.07 -21.46 2.62
CA SER A 40 -31.82 -22.18 2.39
C SER A 40 -31.37 -23.00 3.60
N ALA A 41 -31.68 -22.54 4.81
CA ALA A 41 -31.42 -23.25 6.07
C ALA A 41 -32.49 -24.31 6.41
N GLY A 42 -33.59 -24.37 5.66
CA GLY A 42 -34.72 -25.28 5.94
C GLY A 42 -35.54 -24.92 7.18
N ILE A 43 -35.53 -23.65 7.60
CA ILE A 43 -36.24 -23.16 8.79
C ILE A 43 -37.29 -22.10 8.44
N SER A 44 -38.20 -21.84 9.38
CA SER A 44 -39.16 -20.74 9.24
C SER A 44 -38.48 -19.37 9.37
N LEU A 45 -39.06 -18.34 8.76
CA LEU A 45 -38.60 -16.96 8.94
C LEU A 45 -38.66 -16.53 10.42
N GLY A 46 -39.68 -16.98 11.16
CA GLY A 46 -39.81 -16.70 12.60
C GLY A 46 -38.67 -17.30 13.41
N THR A 47 -38.28 -18.54 13.10
CA THR A 47 -37.12 -19.21 13.71
C THR A 47 -35.83 -18.46 13.40
N LEU A 48 -35.65 -17.99 12.15
CA LEU A 48 -34.47 -17.19 11.81
C LEU A 48 -34.40 -15.89 12.63
N HIS A 49 -35.52 -15.16 12.74
CA HIS A 49 -35.57 -13.92 13.52
C HIS A 49 -35.40 -14.13 15.03
N TYR A 50 -35.75 -15.31 15.55
CA TYR A 50 -35.45 -15.67 16.93
C TYR A 50 -33.94 -15.70 17.20
N TYR A 51 -33.14 -16.24 16.28
CA TYR A 51 -31.68 -16.27 16.41
C TYR A 51 -31.01 -14.95 16.01
N TYR A 52 -31.50 -14.33 14.93
CA TYR A 52 -30.93 -13.12 14.34
C TYR A 52 -32.03 -12.11 14.02
N PRO A 53 -32.34 -11.18 14.95
CA PRO A 53 -33.45 -10.25 14.80
C PRO A 53 -33.32 -9.33 13.57
N SER A 54 -32.10 -8.93 13.22
CA SER A 54 -31.80 -8.04 12.10
C SER A 54 -30.91 -8.69 11.03
N LYS A 55 -31.01 -8.16 9.81
CA LYS A 55 -30.15 -8.58 8.68
C LYS A 55 -28.68 -8.24 8.95
N THR A 56 -28.40 -7.04 9.47
CA THR A 56 -27.06 -6.61 9.89
C THR A 56 -26.50 -7.54 10.97
N GLY A 57 -27.27 -7.87 12.01
CA GLY A 57 -26.81 -8.78 13.07
C GLY A 57 -26.48 -10.19 12.56
N LEU A 58 -27.25 -10.72 11.61
CA LEU A 58 -26.91 -11.98 10.94
C LEU A 58 -25.61 -11.86 10.13
N PHE A 59 -25.40 -10.75 9.43
CA PHE A 59 -24.20 -10.52 8.64
C PHE A 59 -22.93 -10.36 9.48
N LEU A 60 -23.03 -9.64 10.60
CA LEU A 60 -21.95 -9.55 11.58
C LEU A 60 -21.58 -10.95 12.11
N ALA A 61 -22.58 -11.78 12.41
CA ALA A 61 -22.34 -13.16 12.84
C ALA A 61 -21.70 -14.03 11.74
N VAL A 62 -22.04 -13.80 10.47
CA VAL A 62 -21.36 -14.46 9.33
C VAL A 62 -19.90 -14.02 9.26
N LEU A 63 -19.62 -12.71 9.36
CA LEU A 63 -18.26 -12.18 9.35
C LEU A 63 -17.43 -12.71 10.54
N ASP A 64 -18.03 -12.84 11.73
CA ASP A 64 -17.40 -13.44 12.90
C ASP A 64 -17.04 -14.91 12.66
N GLU A 65 -17.92 -15.69 12.04
CA GLU A 65 -17.65 -17.09 11.72
C GLU A 65 -16.55 -17.23 10.68
N MET A 66 -16.57 -16.41 9.63
CA MET A 66 -15.53 -16.36 8.62
C MET A 66 -14.18 -16.00 9.25
N GLN A 67 -14.12 -14.94 10.08
CA GLN A 67 -12.90 -14.57 10.80
C GLN A 67 -12.34 -15.71 11.65
N LYS A 68 -13.19 -16.40 12.43
CA LYS A 68 -12.75 -17.54 13.26
C LYS A 68 -12.13 -18.66 12.44
N TYR A 69 -12.67 -18.94 11.25
CA TYR A 69 -12.09 -19.93 10.34
C TYR A 69 -10.66 -19.55 9.93
N PHE A 70 -10.43 -18.28 9.59
CA PHE A 70 -9.09 -17.77 9.26
C PHE A 70 -8.13 -17.79 10.45
N GLU A 71 -8.55 -17.28 11.61
CA GLU A 71 -7.72 -17.26 12.82
C GLU A 71 -7.27 -18.68 13.24
N MET A 72 -8.16 -19.67 13.13
CA MET A 72 -7.82 -21.06 13.43
C MET A 72 -6.79 -21.63 12.44
N ARG A 73 -7.01 -21.41 11.14
CA ARG A 73 -6.07 -21.85 10.09
C ARG A 73 -4.69 -21.23 10.29
N GLN A 74 -4.66 -19.94 10.60
CA GLN A 74 -3.44 -19.18 10.86
C GLN A 74 -2.70 -19.66 12.12
N LYS A 75 -3.39 -19.84 13.26
CA LYS A 75 -2.78 -20.33 14.51
C LYS A 75 -2.19 -21.73 14.41
N GLN A 76 -2.83 -22.62 13.65
CA GLN A 76 -2.32 -23.98 13.39
C GLN A 76 -1.01 -23.99 12.60
N LEU A 77 -0.71 -22.90 11.88
CA LEU A 77 0.45 -22.81 10.99
C LEU A 77 1.56 -21.97 11.63
N ILE A 78 1.24 -20.90 12.37
CA ILE A 78 2.20 -20.11 13.16
C ILE A 78 2.80 -20.91 14.33
N SER A 79 2.18 -22.02 14.75
CA SER A 79 2.77 -22.95 15.73
C SER A 79 4.01 -23.71 15.22
N HIS A 80 4.45 -23.47 13.97
CA HIS A 80 5.72 -23.98 13.44
C HIS A 80 6.86 -23.01 13.76
N ASP A 81 8.06 -23.55 14.00
CA ASP A 81 9.35 -22.86 14.20
C ASP A 81 9.85 -22.16 12.91
N LEU A 82 8.96 -21.46 12.21
CA LEU A 82 9.29 -20.71 11.02
C LEU A 82 10.13 -19.49 11.38
N ASP A 83 11.08 -19.19 10.51
CA ASP A 83 11.79 -17.92 10.50
C ASP A 83 10.79 -16.75 10.23
N PRO A 84 11.15 -15.51 10.61
CA PRO A 84 10.31 -14.33 10.38
C PRO A 84 9.85 -14.18 8.91
N ALA A 85 10.75 -14.43 7.97
CA ALA A 85 10.44 -14.41 6.54
C ALA A 85 9.44 -15.50 6.13
N GLY A 86 9.56 -16.71 6.67
CA GLY A 86 8.63 -17.81 6.46
C GLY A 86 7.24 -17.51 7.01
N LYS A 87 7.14 -16.79 8.13
CA LYS A 87 5.86 -16.32 8.67
C LYS A 87 5.19 -15.33 7.72
N ILE A 88 5.92 -14.40 7.11
CA ILE A 88 5.37 -13.46 6.10
C ILE A 88 4.88 -14.22 4.86
N ARG A 89 5.71 -15.12 4.31
CA ARG A 89 5.31 -15.97 3.15
C ARG A 89 4.07 -16.81 3.43
N LEU A 90 3.92 -17.30 4.67
CA LEU A 90 2.73 -18.08 5.04
C LEU A 90 1.43 -17.29 4.85
N PHE A 91 1.41 -15.98 5.08
CA PHE A 91 0.23 -15.15 4.84
C PHE A 91 -0.14 -15.07 3.35
N SER A 92 0.85 -14.83 2.49
CA SER A 92 0.62 -14.75 1.04
C SER A 92 0.15 -16.10 0.49
N ASP A 93 0.77 -17.19 0.92
CA ASP A 93 0.46 -18.54 0.45
C ASP A 93 -0.97 -18.94 0.85
N GLN A 94 -1.38 -18.58 2.06
CA GLN A 94 -2.76 -18.80 2.52
C GLN A 94 -3.78 -18.02 1.70
N GLN A 95 -3.48 -16.76 1.40
CA GLN A 95 -4.38 -15.93 0.60
C GLN A 95 -4.47 -16.46 -0.83
N GLN A 96 -3.34 -16.84 -1.44
CA GLN A 96 -3.31 -17.48 -2.75
C GLN A 96 -4.14 -18.76 -2.75
N GLN A 97 -3.94 -19.64 -1.76
CA GLN A 97 -4.67 -20.89 -1.65
C GLN A 97 -6.18 -20.66 -1.50
N LEU A 98 -6.59 -19.66 -0.70
CA LEU A 98 -8.00 -19.30 -0.55
C LEU A 98 -8.63 -18.87 -1.88
N LEU A 99 -7.93 -18.02 -2.64
CA LEU A 99 -8.39 -17.53 -3.94
C LEU A 99 -8.58 -18.66 -4.97
N VAL A 100 -7.73 -19.69 -4.92
CA VAL A 100 -7.80 -20.85 -5.80
C VAL A 100 -8.87 -21.84 -5.35
N GLU A 101 -8.91 -22.19 -4.06
CA GLU A 101 -9.78 -23.26 -3.56
C GLU A 101 -11.22 -22.80 -3.35
N ILE A 102 -11.43 -21.60 -2.79
CA ILE A 102 -12.74 -21.12 -2.35
C ILE A 102 -12.90 -19.61 -2.66
N PRO A 103 -12.81 -19.19 -3.93
CA PRO A 103 -12.87 -17.76 -4.30
C PRO A 103 -14.14 -17.04 -3.85
N GLN A 104 -15.22 -17.79 -3.59
CA GLN A 104 -16.48 -17.23 -3.10
C GLN A 104 -16.35 -16.55 -1.74
N VAL A 105 -15.34 -16.94 -0.94
CA VAL A 105 -15.07 -16.30 0.35
C VAL A 105 -14.58 -14.88 0.16
N GLU A 106 -13.59 -14.69 -0.71
CA GLU A 106 -13.06 -13.37 -1.05
C GLU A 106 -14.12 -12.49 -1.73
N GLU A 107 -14.93 -13.08 -2.61
CA GLU A 107 -16.05 -12.39 -3.23
C GLU A 107 -17.10 -11.88 -2.25
N ILE A 108 -17.30 -12.58 -1.12
CA ILE A 108 -18.17 -12.13 -0.04
C ILE A 108 -17.52 -10.94 0.69
N PHE A 109 -16.21 -10.96 0.92
CA PHE A 109 -15.49 -9.84 1.56
C PHE A 109 -15.55 -8.56 0.73
N LEU A 110 -15.28 -8.64 -0.58
CA LEU A 110 -15.36 -7.48 -1.47
C LEU A 110 -16.73 -6.79 -1.41
N ASP A 111 -17.79 -7.58 -1.31
CA ASP A 111 -19.15 -7.09 -1.23
C ASP A 111 -19.48 -6.51 0.16
N PHE A 112 -18.90 -7.07 1.23
CA PHE A 112 -18.93 -6.46 2.54
C PHE A 112 -18.12 -5.15 2.63
N TRP A 113 -17.03 -4.99 1.89
CA TRP A 113 -16.33 -3.69 1.82
C TRP A 113 -17.22 -2.61 1.22
N GLY A 114 -17.92 -2.93 0.13
CA GLY A 114 -18.92 -2.02 -0.44
C GLY A 114 -20.01 -1.66 0.57
N HIS A 115 -20.45 -2.64 1.38
CA HIS A 115 -21.46 -2.42 2.41
C HIS A 115 -20.95 -1.62 3.62
N ALA A 116 -19.69 -1.80 4.00
CA ALA A 116 -19.02 -1.05 5.06
C ALA A 116 -18.94 0.46 4.77
N MET A 117 -19.09 0.88 3.52
CA MET A 117 -19.17 2.30 3.17
C MET A 117 -20.50 2.97 3.55
N VAL A 118 -21.52 2.17 3.92
CA VAL A 118 -22.88 2.67 4.21
C VAL A 118 -23.43 2.23 5.57
N ASP A 119 -23.02 1.08 6.09
CA ASP A 119 -23.46 0.56 7.39
C ASP A 119 -22.32 0.67 8.43
N PRO A 120 -22.44 1.52 9.47
CA PRO A 120 -21.39 1.73 10.46
C PRO A 120 -21.03 0.49 11.29
N GLU A 121 -21.98 -0.40 11.58
CA GLU A 121 -21.67 -1.62 12.34
C GLU A 121 -20.82 -2.57 11.51
N VAL A 122 -21.11 -2.66 10.20
CA VAL A 122 -20.30 -3.43 9.26
C VAL A 122 -18.94 -2.76 9.03
N HIS A 123 -18.89 -1.41 8.99
CA HIS A 123 -17.65 -0.65 8.93
C HIS A 123 -16.70 -1.00 10.07
N ASP A 124 -17.19 -0.87 11.31
CA ASP A 124 -16.41 -1.17 12.51
C ASP A 124 -15.96 -2.63 12.53
N LYS A 125 -16.82 -3.55 12.07
CA LYS A 125 -16.47 -4.96 11.95
C LYS A 125 -15.31 -5.17 10.96
N ILE A 126 -15.38 -4.60 9.75
CA ILE A 126 -14.31 -4.72 8.75
C ILE A 126 -12.99 -4.12 9.28
N LEU A 127 -13.03 -2.94 9.91
CA LEU A 127 -11.84 -2.35 10.52
C LEU A 127 -11.22 -3.24 11.61
N SER A 128 -12.05 -3.88 12.45
CA SER A 128 -11.56 -4.80 13.48
C SER A 128 -10.85 -6.04 12.90
N MET A 129 -11.32 -6.52 11.75
CA MET A 129 -10.72 -7.65 11.04
C MET A 129 -9.36 -7.27 10.45
N TYR A 130 -9.27 -6.11 9.79
CA TYR A 130 -7.99 -5.58 9.31
C TYR A 130 -6.99 -5.35 10.44
N ALA A 131 -7.44 -4.82 11.57
CA ALA A 131 -6.58 -4.63 12.73
C ALA A 131 -6.02 -5.96 13.27
N ALA A 132 -6.79 -7.05 13.17
CA ALA A 132 -6.30 -8.38 13.53
C ALA A 132 -5.23 -8.87 12.56
N TRP A 133 -5.48 -8.78 11.25
CA TRP A 133 -4.50 -9.18 10.22
C TRP A 133 -3.19 -8.40 10.31
N ARG A 134 -3.28 -7.07 10.44
CA ARG A 134 -2.10 -6.20 10.62
C ARG A 134 -1.30 -6.60 11.84
N ARG A 135 -1.96 -6.89 12.97
CA ARG A 135 -1.30 -7.29 14.21
C ARG A 135 -0.45 -8.53 14.01
N ASP A 136 -0.97 -9.53 13.31
CA ASP A 136 -0.24 -10.79 13.14
C ASP A 136 0.97 -10.63 12.19
N ILE A 137 0.87 -9.77 11.18
CA ILE A 137 1.99 -9.40 10.31
C ILE A 137 3.03 -8.57 11.08
N HIS A 138 2.59 -7.60 11.89
CA HIS A 138 3.45 -6.84 12.79
C HIS A 138 4.26 -7.77 13.70
N LEU A 139 3.61 -8.75 14.32
CA LEU A 139 4.30 -9.73 15.18
C LEU A 139 5.39 -10.51 14.44
N ALA A 140 5.17 -10.87 13.17
CA ALA A 140 6.18 -11.53 12.36
C ALA A 140 7.36 -10.60 12.01
N ILE A 141 7.08 -9.33 11.73
CA ILE A 141 8.10 -8.32 11.43
C ILE A 141 8.91 -7.97 12.69
N ASP A 142 8.25 -7.75 13.83
CA ASP A 142 8.90 -7.45 15.11
C ASP A 142 9.87 -8.58 15.51
N GLN A 143 9.48 -9.84 15.31
CA GLN A 143 10.36 -10.98 15.54
C GLN A 143 11.59 -10.98 14.61
N GLY A 144 11.43 -10.53 13.36
CA GLY A 144 12.55 -10.37 12.43
C GLY A 144 13.45 -9.20 12.77
N ILE A 145 12.92 -8.13 13.34
CA ILE A 145 13.73 -7.03 13.88
C ILE A 145 14.52 -7.53 15.10
N GLU A 146 13.89 -8.27 16.01
CA GLU A 146 14.52 -8.83 17.20
C GLU A 146 15.62 -9.85 16.87
N SER A 147 15.44 -10.66 15.82
CA SER A 147 16.46 -11.60 15.35
C SER A 147 17.56 -10.95 14.49
N GLY A 148 17.36 -9.70 14.05
CA GLY A 148 18.27 -8.98 13.16
C GLY A 148 18.11 -9.34 11.68
N ASP A 149 17.06 -10.07 11.31
CA ASP A 149 16.73 -10.43 9.93
C ASP A 149 16.09 -9.26 9.16
N PHE A 150 15.41 -8.34 9.86
CA PHE A 150 14.75 -7.17 9.28
C PHE A 150 15.23 -5.84 9.89
N ASP A 151 15.20 -4.80 9.08
CA ASP A 151 15.56 -3.43 9.46
C ASP A 151 14.36 -2.71 10.12
N PRO A 152 14.47 -2.25 11.39
CA PRO A 152 13.42 -1.51 12.06
C PRO A 152 13.01 -0.21 11.35
N ASP A 153 13.94 0.45 10.67
CA ASP A 153 13.67 1.73 9.99
C ASP A 153 12.76 1.54 8.76
N CYS A 154 12.70 0.32 8.22
CA CYS A 154 11.88 -0.03 7.07
C CYS A 154 10.51 -0.63 7.46
N ALA A 155 10.28 -0.98 8.71
CA ALA A 155 9.09 -1.73 9.13
C ALA A 155 7.80 -0.90 9.22
N GLY A 156 7.89 0.43 9.28
CA GLY A 156 6.79 1.31 9.71
C GLY A 156 5.45 1.12 8.96
N VAL A 157 5.46 1.07 7.63
CA VAL A 157 4.26 0.91 6.79
C VAL A 157 4.17 -0.48 6.13
N ALA A 158 5.09 -1.38 6.47
CA ALA A 158 5.23 -2.68 5.80
C ALA A 158 3.96 -3.56 5.90
N PRO A 159 3.28 -3.69 7.07
CA PRO A 159 2.04 -4.46 7.15
C PRO A 159 0.90 -3.91 6.30
N ASP A 160 0.72 -2.59 6.29
CA ASP A 160 -0.30 -1.92 5.47
C ASP A 160 -0.06 -2.15 3.99
N LEU A 161 1.19 -1.98 3.55
CA LEU A 161 1.58 -2.20 2.16
C LEU A 161 1.39 -3.66 1.75
N PHE A 162 1.79 -4.60 2.61
CA PHE A 162 1.65 -6.03 2.34
C PHE A 162 0.19 -6.44 2.14
N ILE A 163 -0.71 -6.01 3.05
CA ILE A 163 -2.15 -6.28 2.91
C ILE A 163 -2.69 -5.64 1.63
N ALA A 164 -2.35 -4.36 1.36
CA ALA A 164 -2.83 -3.66 0.18
C ALA A 164 -2.42 -4.34 -1.13
N LEU A 165 -1.19 -4.87 -1.20
CA LEU A 165 -0.70 -5.61 -2.37
C LEU A 165 -1.47 -6.93 -2.56
N MET A 166 -1.64 -7.71 -1.49
CA MET A 166 -2.39 -8.97 -1.53
C MET A 166 -3.85 -8.76 -1.96
N GLU A 167 -4.51 -7.75 -1.40
CA GLU A 167 -5.90 -7.42 -1.72
C GLU A 167 -6.06 -6.87 -3.14
N GLY A 168 -5.11 -6.05 -3.60
CA GLY A 168 -5.08 -5.55 -4.96
C GLY A 168 -4.97 -6.67 -6.00
N ILE A 169 -4.16 -7.70 -5.72
CA ILE A 169 -4.04 -8.90 -6.55
C ILE A 169 -5.33 -9.71 -6.49
N ALA A 170 -5.86 -9.96 -5.29
CA ALA A 170 -7.11 -10.68 -5.08
C ALA A 170 -8.26 -10.06 -5.87
N LEU A 171 -8.46 -8.74 -5.75
CA LEU A 171 -9.50 -8.00 -6.48
C LEU A 171 -9.34 -8.14 -8.00
N GLN A 172 -8.15 -7.89 -8.53
CA GLN A 172 -7.90 -7.96 -9.98
C GLN A 172 -8.07 -9.38 -10.51
N TYR A 173 -7.56 -10.37 -9.78
CA TYR A 173 -7.79 -11.78 -10.09
C TYR A 173 -9.28 -12.09 -10.12
N LEU A 174 -10.06 -11.66 -9.13
CA LEU A 174 -11.50 -11.92 -9.08
C LEU A 174 -12.29 -11.29 -10.24
N LEU A 175 -11.85 -10.12 -10.72
CA LEU A 175 -12.50 -9.40 -11.82
C LEU A 175 -12.11 -9.92 -13.22
N ASP A 176 -10.89 -10.43 -13.39
CA ASP A 176 -10.33 -10.86 -14.69
C ASP A 176 -9.70 -12.27 -14.61
N LYS A 177 -10.46 -13.24 -14.10
CA LYS A 177 -10.05 -14.66 -14.09
C LYS A 177 -10.02 -15.16 -15.55
N PRO A 178 -8.86 -15.48 -16.18
CA PRO A 178 -7.61 -16.04 -15.63
C PRO A 178 -6.34 -15.33 -16.13
N GLN A 179 -6.35 -14.00 -16.33
CA GLN A 179 -5.19 -13.29 -16.89
C GLN A 179 -4.08 -13.05 -15.87
N ILE A 180 -4.41 -13.03 -14.58
CA ILE A 180 -3.44 -12.87 -13.50
C ILE A 180 -2.91 -14.24 -13.09
N ASP A 181 -1.62 -14.46 -13.30
CA ASP A 181 -0.87 -15.57 -12.72
C ASP A 181 -0.67 -15.32 -11.22
N LEU A 182 -1.50 -15.98 -10.40
CA LEU A 182 -1.47 -15.83 -8.95
C LEU A 182 -0.14 -16.25 -8.33
N GLU A 183 0.48 -17.32 -8.83
CA GLU A 183 1.72 -17.84 -8.27
C GLU A 183 2.83 -16.79 -8.44
N THR A 184 3.01 -16.30 -9.68
CA THR A 184 3.98 -15.25 -9.96
C THR A 184 3.66 -13.94 -9.21
N ALA A 185 2.38 -13.58 -9.09
CA ALA A 185 1.98 -12.35 -8.43
C ALA A 185 2.26 -12.37 -6.92
N PHE A 186 1.89 -13.43 -6.21
CA PHE A 186 2.14 -13.55 -4.77
C PHE A 186 3.63 -13.74 -4.45
N GLU A 187 4.39 -14.43 -5.30
CA GLU A 187 5.85 -14.49 -5.20
C GLU A 187 6.48 -13.09 -5.33
N ALA A 188 5.99 -12.26 -6.26
CA ALA A 188 6.45 -10.88 -6.39
C ALA A 188 6.14 -10.03 -5.15
N VAL A 189 4.98 -10.22 -4.52
CA VAL A 189 4.66 -9.55 -3.25
C VAL A 189 5.67 -9.93 -2.17
N ASN A 190 5.99 -11.22 -2.03
CA ASN A 190 6.98 -11.67 -1.06
C ASN A 190 8.35 -11.06 -1.33
N GLN A 191 8.81 -11.01 -2.58
CA GLN A 191 10.08 -10.39 -2.95
C GLN A 191 10.11 -8.90 -2.63
N VAL A 192 9.03 -8.17 -2.96
CA VAL A 192 8.91 -6.74 -2.60
C VAL A 192 9.03 -6.55 -1.10
N MET A 193 8.34 -7.38 -0.30
CA MET A 193 8.41 -7.30 1.15
C MET A 193 9.79 -7.64 1.71
N MET A 194 10.43 -8.70 1.22
CA MET A 194 11.76 -9.09 1.70
C MET A 194 12.79 -8.01 1.37
N ASN A 195 12.75 -7.45 0.16
CA ASN A 195 13.63 -6.36 -0.23
C ASN A 195 13.38 -5.10 0.60
N TRP A 196 12.11 -4.75 0.84
CA TRP A 196 11.72 -3.61 1.65
C TRP A 196 12.22 -3.75 3.09
N LEU A 197 11.98 -4.90 3.73
CA LEU A 197 12.38 -5.16 5.12
C LEU A 197 13.90 -5.35 5.28
N SER A 198 14.65 -5.57 4.20
CA SER A 198 16.11 -5.72 4.21
C SER A 198 16.86 -4.44 3.81
N CYS A 199 16.14 -3.32 3.57
CA CYS A 199 16.70 -2.11 2.96
C CYS A 199 17.75 -1.36 3.81
N GLY A 200 18.03 -1.81 5.04
CA GLY A 200 19.20 -1.37 5.82
C GLY A 200 20.56 -1.68 5.19
N SER A 201 20.62 -2.60 4.21
CA SER A 201 21.86 -2.84 3.44
C SER A 201 21.98 -1.96 2.18
N THR A 202 20.91 -1.27 1.77
CA THR A 202 20.96 -0.37 0.61
C THR A 202 20.94 1.10 1.04
N HIS A 203 20.35 1.45 2.19
CA HIS A 203 20.43 2.81 2.72
C HIS A 203 21.73 3.09 3.50
N ALA A 204 22.36 2.08 4.11
CA ALA A 204 23.71 2.25 4.70
C ALA A 204 24.82 2.35 3.63
N VAL A 205 24.62 1.81 2.42
CA VAL A 205 25.55 1.96 1.28
C VAL A 205 25.21 3.16 0.40
N SER A 206 23.99 3.69 0.50
CA SER A 206 23.60 4.92 -0.21
C SER A 206 23.92 6.21 0.56
N GLN A 207 24.14 6.16 1.88
CA GLN A 207 24.67 7.32 2.60
C GLN A 207 26.15 7.59 2.27
N GLU A 208 26.93 6.59 1.83
CA GLU A 208 28.31 6.81 1.37
C GLU A 208 28.45 7.00 -0.16
N GLN A 209 27.40 6.76 -0.95
CA GLN A 209 27.46 6.90 -2.43
C GLN A 209 26.43 7.85 -3.06
N GLN A 210 25.64 8.56 -2.24
CA GLN A 210 24.80 9.68 -2.70
C GLN A 210 25.06 11.00 -1.97
N GLU A 211 26.20 11.16 -1.30
CA GLU A 211 26.89 12.46 -1.19
C GLU A 211 27.77 12.67 -2.44
N ALA A 212 27.12 12.76 -3.61
CA ALA A 212 27.58 13.70 -4.62
C ALA A 212 26.84 15.03 -4.41
N GLY A 213 26.64 15.39 -3.13
CA GLY A 213 26.25 16.73 -2.75
C GLY A 213 27.48 17.61 -2.90
N SER A 214 27.31 18.77 -3.51
CA SER A 214 28.34 19.81 -3.57
C SER A 214 29.04 19.97 -2.21
N ASP A 215 30.37 20.10 -2.20
CA ASP A 215 31.20 20.35 -0.99
C ASP A 215 30.85 21.68 -0.28
N ARG A 216 29.75 22.35 -0.65
CA ARG A 216 29.33 23.65 -0.13
C ARG A 216 28.26 23.52 0.95
N GLU A 217 28.23 24.49 1.86
CA GLU A 217 27.12 24.65 2.80
C GLU A 217 25.82 24.98 2.06
N PRO A 218 24.68 24.35 2.43
CA PRO A 218 23.41 24.58 1.76
C PRO A 218 22.83 25.96 2.08
N TYR A 219 22.20 26.61 1.09
CA TYR A 219 21.47 27.86 1.32
C TYR A 219 20.01 27.57 1.73
N PRO A 220 19.33 28.48 2.44
CA PRO A 220 17.90 28.35 2.75
C PRO A 220 16.99 28.25 1.51
N SER A 221 17.48 28.67 0.34
CA SER A 221 16.79 28.56 -0.95
C SER A 221 16.98 27.21 -1.65
N ASP A 222 17.83 26.33 -1.10
CA ASP A 222 18.14 25.05 -1.74
C ASP A 222 16.96 24.07 -1.65
N LEU A 223 16.87 23.21 -2.65
CA LEU A 223 15.84 22.18 -2.70
C LEU A 223 16.01 21.16 -1.58
N SER A 224 14.92 20.89 -0.88
CA SER A 224 14.81 19.67 -0.08
C SER A 224 14.89 18.44 -0.99
N GLU A 225 15.24 17.29 -0.40
CA GLU A 225 15.29 16.02 -1.14
C GLU A 225 13.94 15.68 -1.77
N THR A 226 12.84 15.91 -1.05
CA THR A 226 11.48 15.70 -1.56
C THR A 226 11.18 16.60 -2.77
N GLN A 227 11.56 17.88 -2.72
CA GLN A 227 11.36 18.81 -3.84
C GLN A 227 12.20 18.42 -5.05
N TRP A 228 13.44 17.96 -4.83
CA TRP A 228 14.29 17.46 -5.90
C TRP A 228 13.70 16.22 -6.59
N LEU A 229 13.22 15.23 -5.82
CA LEU A 229 12.62 14.01 -6.36
C LEU A 229 11.39 14.30 -7.23
N GLN A 230 10.62 15.35 -6.93
CA GLN A 230 9.46 15.76 -7.73
C GLN A 230 9.82 16.28 -9.12
N ILE A 231 11.00 16.89 -9.29
CA ILE A 231 11.42 17.52 -10.54
C ILE A 231 12.51 16.76 -11.29
N ALA A 232 13.21 15.82 -10.65
CA ALA A 232 14.37 15.13 -11.20
C ALA A 232 14.09 14.44 -12.55
N SER A 233 12.88 13.88 -12.72
CA SER A 233 12.45 13.20 -13.94
C SER A 233 12.23 14.13 -15.14
N LEU A 234 12.17 15.46 -14.93
CA LEU A 234 12.01 16.45 -16.00
C LEU A 234 13.30 16.66 -16.80
N PHE A 235 14.45 16.34 -16.22
CA PHE A 235 15.75 16.49 -16.85
C PHE A 235 16.16 15.19 -17.53
N GLY A 236 15.60 14.93 -18.72
CA GLY A 236 15.87 13.72 -19.49
C GLY A 236 17.37 13.41 -19.70
N PRO A 237 17.70 12.19 -20.19
CA PRO A 237 19.09 11.78 -20.37
C PRO A 237 19.86 12.73 -21.30
N ALA A 238 21.17 12.87 -21.07
CA ALA A 238 22.03 13.74 -21.87
C ALA A 238 21.88 13.39 -23.37
N LYS A 239 21.60 14.40 -24.21
CA LYS A 239 21.45 14.20 -25.67
C LYS A 239 22.74 13.58 -26.24
N GLY A 240 22.60 12.52 -27.04
CA GLY A 240 23.73 11.84 -27.67
C GLY A 240 24.44 12.71 -28.71
N GLY A 241 25.77 12.69 -28.72
CA GLY A 241 26.61 13.34 -29.75
C GLY A 241 27.52 14.47 -29.28
N GLY A 242 27.58 14.77 -27.98
CA GLY A 242 28.46 15.81 -27.40
C GLY A 242 29.35 15.32 -26.24
N ARG A 243 30.17 16.21 -25.68
CA ARG A 243 30.94 15.96 -24.45
C ARG A 243 29.95 15.58 -23.33
N PRO A 244 30.20 14.51 -22.55
CA PRO A 244 29.32 14.12 -21.45
C PRO A 244 29.06 15.28 -20.50
N ARG A 245 27.81 15.43 -20.04
CA ARG A 245 27.46 16.44 -19.04
C ARG A 245 28.12 16.05 -17.72
N THR A 246 29.08 16.86 -17.26
CA THR A 246 29.72 16.71 -15.94
C THR A 246 29.10 17.62 -14.87
N THR A 247 28.14 18.46 -15.26
CA THR A 247 27.47 19.41 -14.38
C THR A 247 26.35 18.73 -13.59
N ASP A 248 26.34 18.91 -12.27
CA ASP A 248 25.23 18.56 -11.40
C ASP A 248 24.06 19.53 -11.64
N LEU A 249 22.90 18.99 -12.02
CA LEU A 249 21.72 19.80 -12.29
C LEU A 249 21.02 20.30 -11.04
N ARG A 250 21.13 19.57 -9.93
CA ARG A 250 20.54 20.01 -8.66
C ARG A 250 21.15 21.34 -8.25
N GLU A 251 22.47 21.45 -8.41
CA GLU A 251 23.22 22.67 -8.14
C GLU A 251 22.91 23.82 -9.10
N ILE A 252 22.58 23.52 -10.36
CA ILE A 252 22.06 24.55 -11.28
C ILE A 252 20.72 25.08 -10.79
N ILE A 253 19.80 24.22 -10.34
CA ILE A 253 18.49 24.66 -9.83
C ILE A 253 18.64 25.41 -8.50
N ASN A 254 19.47 24.93 -7.58
CA ASN A 254 19.77 25.63 -6.33
C ASN A 254 20.32 27.04 -6.60
N ALA A 255 21.23 27.19 -7.58
CA ALA A 255 21.75 28.49 -8.00
C ALA A 255 20.65 29.42 -8.58
N LEU A 256 19.72 28.87 -9.38
CA LEU A 256 18.59 29.64 -9.92
C LEU A 256 17.62 30.08 -8.82
N LEU A 257 17.31 29.19 -7.86
CA LEU A 257 16.48 29.50 -6.71
C LEU A 257 17.11 30.56 -5.83
N TYR A 258 18.41 30.46 -5.55
CA TYR A 258 19.15 31.48 -4.82
C TYR A 258 19.05 32.83 -5.51
N LYS A 259 19.29 32.87 -6.83
CA LYS A 259 19.22 34.09 -7.62
C LYS A 259 17.83 34.73 -7.56
N VAL A 260 16.76 33.96 -7.71
CA VAL A 260 15.37 34.46 -7.65
C VAL A 260 15.02 34.93 -6.24
N THR A 261 15.40 34.17 -5.22
CA THR A 261 15.13 34.48 -3.81
C THR A 261 15.85 35.74 -3.35
N CYS A 262 17.12 35.90 -3.70
CA CYS A 262 17.94 37.05 -3.33
C CYS A 262 17.86 38.21 -4.33
N ASN A 263 17.20 38.01 -5.48
CA ASN A 263 17.14 38.95 -6.60
C ASN A 263 18.52 39.52 -6.99
N CYS A 264 19.56 38.68 -6.97
CA CYS A 264 20.93 39.12 -7.21
C CYS A 264 21.29 39.16 -8.71
N SER A 265 22.24 40.02 -9.08
CA SER A 265 22.81 40.04 -10.43
C SER A 265 23.54 38.74 -10.72
N TRP A 266 23.60 38.30 -11.99
CA TRP A 266 24.32 37.09 -12.41
C TRP A 266 25.78 37.05 -11.94
N ARG A 267 26.48 38.19 -11.97
CA ARG A 267 27.88 38.29 -11.51
C ARG A 267 28.04 38.22 -9.99
N MET A 268 26.95 38.33 -9.24
CA MET A 268 26.90 38.27 -7.78
C MET A 268 26.46 36.91 -7.27
N LEU A 269 26.28 35.92 -8.15
CA LEU A 269 26.03 34.55 -7.73
C LEU A 269 27.22 34.06 -6.89
N PRO A 270 26.98 33.43 -5.72
CA PRO A 270 28.05 32.90 -4.88
C PRO A 270 29.03 31.98 -5.64
N HIS A 271 30.31 32.06 -5.26
CA HIS A 271 31.41 31.37 -5.95
C HIS A 271 31.46 29.85 -5.71
N ASP A 272 30.72 29.38 -4.72
CA ASP A 272 30.54 27.96 -4.36
C ASP A 272 29.51 27.25 -5.26
N PHE A 273 28.68 27.98 -6.00
CA PHE A 273 27.87 27.42 -7.09
C PHE A 273 28.71 27.19 -8.36
N SER A 274 28.12 26.43 -9.30
CA SER A 274 28.62 26.40 -10.68
C SER A 274 28.75 27.83 -11.21
N GLY A 275 29.86 28.13 -11.91
CA GLY A 275 30.14 29.48 -12.41
C GLY A 275 28.95 30.10 -13.15
N TRP A 276 28.66 31.37 -12.88
CA TRP A 276 27.43 32.03 -13.31
C TRP A 276 27.15 31.94 -14.82
N GLN A 277 28.19 31.85 -15.66
CA GLN A 277 28.04 31.65 -17.11
C GLN A 277 27.38 30.31 -17.45
N THR A 278 27.71 29.25 -16.70
CA THR A 278 27.13 27.93 -16.84
C THR A 278 25.67 27.93 -16.41
N VAL A 279 25.38 28.50 -15.23
CA VAL A 279 24.02 28.61 -14.70
C VAL A 279 23.14 29.43 -15.67
N TYR A 280 23.65 30.53 -16.19
CA TYR A 280 22.97 31.36 -17.18
C TYR A 280 22.70 30.61 -18.50
N ALA A 281 23.62 29.76 -18.95
CA ALA A 281 23.40 28.95 -20.15
C ALA A 281 22.24 27.96 -19.96
N TYR A 282 22.12 27.36 -18.77
CA TYR A 282 20.99 26.49 -18.42
C TYR A 282 19.68 27.26 -18.28
N ASP A 283 19.67 28.40 -17.58
CA ASP A 283 18.51 29.30 -17.48
C ASP A 283 17.95 29.61 -18.87
N ARG A 284 18.80 30.11 -19.78
CA ARG A 284 18.39 30.44 -21.15
C ARG A 284 17.85 29.24 -21.92
N THR A 285 18.48 28.08 -21.78
CA THR A 285 18.06 26.86 -22.50
C THR A 285 16.72 26.35 -21.97
N TRP A 286 16.57 26.30 -20.64
CA TRP A 286 15.40 25.78 -19.96
C TRP A 286 14.20 26.74 -19.97
N SER A 287 14.43 28.05 -20.06
CA SER A 287 13.37 29.01 -20.36
C SER A 287 12.87 28.85 -21.81
N ALA A 288 13.77 28.57 -22.76
CA ALA A 288 13.38 28.46 -24.17
C ALA A 288 12.61 27.17 -24.49
N ASP A 289 12.87 26.07 -23.78
CA ASP A 289 12.22 24.78 -23.99
C ASP A 289 11.04 24.49 -23.02
N GLY A 290 10.72 25.44 -22.14
CA GLY A 290 9.59 25.34 -21.21
C GLY A 290 9.88 24.52 -19.94
N THR A 291 11.14 24.16 -19.68
CA THR A 291 11.53 23.34 -18.53
C THR A 291 11.39 24.12 -17.21
N LEU A 292 11.76 25.40 -17.18
CA LEU A 292 11.63 26.22 -15.95
C LEU A 292 10.17 26.43 -15.55
N GLU A 293 9.27 26.60 -16.52
CA GLU A 293 7.83 26.72 -16.29
C GLU A 293 7.26 25.46 -15.64
N LYS A 294 7.69 24.27 -16.12
CA LYS A 294 7.26 22.98 -15.54
C LYS A 294 7.77 22.80 -14.12
N ILE A 295 9.03 23.15 -13.88
CA ILE A 295 9.63 23.10 -12.53
C ILE A 295 8.88 24.05 -11.60
N GLY A 296 8.62 25.28 -12.07
CA GLY A 296 7.89 26.28 -11.30
C GLY A 296 6.46 25.86 -10.94
N LEU A 297 5.75 25.19 -11.85
CA LEU A 297 4.44 24.61 -11.58
C LEU A 297 4.48 23.52 -10.50
N VAL A 298 5.49 22.64 -10.54
CA VAL A 298 5.63 21.53 -9.59
C VAL A 298 6.01 22.04 -8.19
N LEU A 299 6.91 23.02 -8.13
CA LEU A 299 7.41 23.57 -6.85
C LEU A 299 6.55 24.71 -6.30
N GLY A 300 5.63 25.27 -7.09
CA GLY A 300 4.85 26.44 -6.72
C GLY A 300 5.68 27.73 -6.66
N ILE A 301 6.75 27.83 -7.46
CA ILE A 301 7.70 28.96 -7.47
C ILE A 301 7.79 29.54 -8.88
N ASP A 302 7.76 30.87 -9.03
CA ASP A 302 8.00 31.51 -10.33
C ASP A 302 9.51 31.61 -10.61
N LEU A 303 10.01 30.67 -11.40
CA LEU A 303 11.41 30.63 -11.86
C LEU A 303 11.63 31.39 -13.19
N VAL A 304 10.57 31.89 -13.83
CA VAL A 304 10.67 32.51 -15.15
C VAL A 304 11.09 33.96 -15.00
N HIS A 305 12.34 34.24 -15.38
CA HIS A 305 12.86 35.59 -15.45
C HIS A 305 12.15 36.38 -16.57
N LYS A 306 11.12 37.16 -16.24
CA LYS A 306 10.59 38.21 -17.13
C LYS A 306 11.66 39.27 -17.31
N GLY A 307 12.41 39.18 -18.41
CA GLY A 307 13.61 39.97 -18.66
C GLY A 307 13.47 41.45 -18.35
N LYS A 308 14.44 41.96 -17.58
CA LYS A 308 15.01 43.28 -17.83
C LYS A 308 16.50 43.07 -18.01
N ASP A 309 16.90 42.97 -19.28
CA ASP A 309 18.28 43.24 -19.66
C ASP A 309 18.61 44.68 -19.23
N ALA A 310 19.60 44.80 -18.34
CA ALA A 310 20.50 45.93 -18.22
C ALA A 310 21.83 45.44 -17.61
#